data_AF-A0A370P239-F1
#
_entry.id   AF-A0A370P239-F1
#
_cell.length_a   1.000
_cell.length_b   1.000
_cell.length_c   1.000
_cell.angle_alpha   90.00
_cell.angle_beta   90.00
_cell.angle_gamma   90.00
#
_symmetry.space_group_name_H-M   'P 1'
#
loop_
_entity.id
_entity.type
_entity.pdbx_description
1 polymer ?
#
loop_
_entity_poly.entity_id
_entity_poly.type
_entity_poly.pdbx_seq_one_letter_code
_entity_poly.pdbx_strand_id
1 'polypeptide(L)'
;MRKFRLALTRRLNPLLRGLANYYRHVVSKHTFNKVSCAMWQSLWRWAKRRHPNKSANWMRRKYFRTVGFRHWVFATEPDRTLSTGASQLLALYDIASTPIKRHRKIRVDANPYDPKSESYFEDRLGLAMRDSIKGRTRLIRMWLDQVRKCPVCQQLITKSTWWRLYHVERTVDGGRDTNANLVMLHPDCHQIARGRRFKVVKPVPLTGL
;
A
#
# COMPACT_ATOMS: atom_id res chain seq x y z
N MET A 1 20.92 -25.85 9.08
CA MET A 1 20.20 -25.67 7.77
C MET A 1 19.13 -24.58 7.78
N ARG A 2 18.26 -24.49 8.80
CA ARG A 2 17.22 -23.45 8.93
C ARG A 2 17.80 -22.03 9.00
N LYS A 3 18.89 -21.85 9.77
CA LYS A 3 19.61 -20.57 9.94
C LYS A 3 20.06 -19.92 8.61
N PHE A 4 20.59 -20.70 7.66
CA PHE A 4 21.03 -20.15 6.36
C PHE A 4 19.88 -19.60 5.51
N ARG A 5 18.79 -20.37 5.36
CA ARG A 5 17.61 -19.91 4.58
C ARG A 5 17.02 -18.63 5.15
N LEU A 6 16.93 -18.59 6.47
CA LEU A 6 16.42 -17.45 7.22
C LEU A 6 17.32 -16.22 7.03
N ALA A 7 18.63 -16.36 7.16
CA ALA A 7 19.59 -15.28 6.92
C ALA A 7 19.53 -14.76 5.47
N LEU A 8 19.49 -15.67 4.49
CA LEU A 8 19.40 -15.33 3.08
C LEU A 8 18.13 -14.54 2.77
N THR A 9 16.97 -15.03 3.18
CA THR A 9 15.69 -14.36 2.92
C THR A 9 15.59 -13.00 3.62
N ARG A 10 16.11 -12.88 4.85
CA ARG A 10 16.15 -11.60 5.57
C ARG A 10 17.05 -10.57 4.90
N ARG A 11 18.17 -11.00 4.30
CA ARG A 11 19.09 -10.09 3.60
C ARG A 11 18.60 -9.71 2.20
N LEU A 12 18.02 -10.65 1.46
CA LEU A 12 17.57 -10.39 0.08
C LEU A 12 16.25 -9.61 0.01
N ASN A 13 15.28 -9.89 0.90
CA ASN A 13 13.96 -9.27 0.80
C ASN A 13 13.98 -7.73 0.83
N PRO A 14 14.73 -7.05 1.73
CA PRO A 14 14.83 -5.60 1.73
C PRO A 14 15.45 -5.04 0.44
N LEU A 15 16.50 -5.68 -0.08
CA LEU A 15 17.17 -5.25 -1.31
C LEU A 15 16.23 -5.33 -2.52
N LEU A 16 15.53 -6.46 -2.67
CA LEU A 16 14.59 -6.66 -3.77
C LEU A 16 13.40 -5.70 -3.68
N ARG A 17 12.89 -5.45 -2.46
CA ARG A 17 11.82 -4.48 -2.23
C ARG A 17 12.28 -3.06 -2.53
N GLY A 18 13.51 -2.69 -2.17
CA GLY A 18 14.10 -1.40 -2.49
C GLY A 18 14.18 -1.20 -3.99
N LEU A 19 14.79 -2.17 -4.70
CA LEU A 19 14.90 -2.16 -6.15
C LEU A 19 13.54 -2.08 -6.85
N ALA A 20 12.59 -2.90 -6.39
CA ALA A 20 11.22 -2.91 -6.89
C ALA A 20 10.55 -1.55 -6.69
N ASN A 21 10.63 -0.97 -5.50
CA ASN A 21 10.02 0.32 -5.18
C ASN A 21 10.62 1.48 -5.95
N TYR A 22 11.93 1.44 -6.22
CA TYR A 22 12.61 2.45 -7.03
C TYR A 22 12.15 2.38 -8.50
N TYR A 23 12.20 1.19 -9.11
CA TYR A 23 11.90 1.01 -10.53
C TYR A 23 10.42 0.77 -10.85
N ARG A 24 9.51 0.68 -9.88
CA ARG A 24 8.06 0.46 -10.15
C ARG A 24 7.42 1.56 -10.98
N HIS A 25 8.04 2.73 -11.08
CA HIS A 25 7.50 3.89 -11.77
C HIS A 25 7.79 3.92 -13.28
N VAL A 26 8.75 3.10 -13.75
CA VAL A 26 9.16 2.98 -15.14
C VAL A 26 8.70 1.64 -15.77
N VAL A 27 9.00 1.38 -17.04
CA VAL A 27 8.59 0.17 -17.78
C VAL A 27 9.45 -1.05 -17.37
N SER A 28 9.50 -1.41 -16.09
CA SER A 28 10.44 -2.42 -15.58
C SER A 28 9.88 -3.84 -15.45
N LYS A 29 8.67 -4.12 -15.95
CA LYS A 29 8.00 -5.41 -15.72
C LYS A 29 8.78 -6.59 -16.32
N HIS A 30 9.26 -6.44 -17.55
CA HIS A 30 10.10 -7.45 -18.22
C HIS A 30 11.39 -7.73 -17.43
N THR A 31 12.07 -6.66 -17.00
CA THR A 31 13.28 -6.75 -16.19
C THR A 31 13.01 -7.44 -14.84
N PHE A 32 11.91 -7.13 -14.17
CA PHE A 32 11.52 -7.80 -12.93
C PHE A 32 11.30 -9.31 -13.12
N ASN A 33 10.67 -9.72 -14.23
CA ASN A 33 10.53 -11.13 -14.57
C ASN A 33 11.89 -11.81 -14.78
N LYS A 34 12.81 -11.17 -15.52
CA LYS A 34 14.18 -11.67 -15.72
C LYS A 34 14.91 -11.85 -14.40
N VAL A 35 14.86 -10.85 -13.52
CA VAL A 35 15.49 -10.92 -12.19
C VAL A 35 14.88 -12.06 -11.35
N SER A 36 13.55 -12.17 -11.33
CA SER A 36 12.86 -13.25 -10.60
C SER A 36 13.28 -14.64 -11.10
N CYS A 37 13.36 -14.84 -12.42
CA CYS A 37 13.83 -16.08 -13.02
C CYS A 37 15.29 -16.38 -12.65
N ALA A 38 16.19 -15.41 -12.78
CA ALA A 38 17.60 -15.57 -12.44
C ALA A 38 17.81 -15.91 -10.96
N MET A 39 17.02 -15.27 -10.07
CA MET A 39 17.01 -15.60 -8.65
C MET A 39 16.58 -17.04 -8.40
N TRP A 40 15.47 -17.47 -9.00
CA TRP A 40 14.97 -18.83 -8.86
C TRP A 40 16.00 -19.86 -9.35
N GLN A 41 16.60 -19.63 -10.53
CA GLN A 41 17.64 -20.50 -11.08
C GLN A 41 18.88 -20.58 -10.18
N SER A 42 19.28 -19.47 -9.57
CA SER A 42 20.41 -19.41 -8.65
C SER A 42 20.14 -20.21 -7.37
N LEU A 43 18.92 -20.08 -6.81
CA LEU A 43 18.47 -20.84 -5.65
C LEU A 43 18.34 -22.34 -5.96
N TRP A 44 17.87 -22.68 -7.15
CA TRP A 44 17.77 -24.06 -7.61
C TRP A 44 19.15 -24.71 -7.78
N ARG A 45 20.09 -24.02 -8.43
CA ARG A 45 21.49 -24.47 -8.56
C ARG A 45 22.16 -24.64 -7.20
N TRP A 46 21.93 -23.70 -6.28
CA TRP A 46 22.41 -23.82 -4.90
C TRP A 46 21.84 -25.06 -4.21
N ALA A 47 20.52 -25.30 -4.33
CA ALA A 47 19.88 -26.47 -3.72
C ALA A 47 20.43 -27.80 -4.27
N LYS A 48 20.61 -27.88 -5.60
CA LYS A 48 21.23 -29.04 -6.28
C LYS A 48 22.65 -29.30 -5.80
N ARG A 49 23.50 -28.27 -5.79
CA ARG A 49 24.89 -28.38 -5.31
C ARG A 49 24.97 -28.82 -3.84
N ARG A 50 24.02 -28.36 -3.02
CA ARG A 50 23.97 -28.69 -1.59
C ARG A 50 23.57 -30.15 -1.34
N HIS A 51 22.83 -30.78 -2.25
CA HIS A 51 22.28 -32.14 -2.11
C HIS A 51 22.44 -32.94 -3.41
N PRO A 52 23.68 -33.33 -3.78
CA PRO A 52 23.95 -34.05 -5.02
C PRO A 52 23.19 -35.38 -5.11
N ASN A 53 23.04 -36.08 -3.98
CA ASN A 53 22.44 -37.42 -3.93
C ASN A 53 20.92 -37.41 -3.67
N LYS A 54 20.24 -36.26 -3.81
CA LYS A 54 18.79 -36.14 -3.56
C LYS A 54 18.05 -35.77 -4.84
N SER A 55 16.85 -36.33 -5.00
CA SER A 55 16.02 -36.07 -6.17
C SER A 55 15.52 -34.63 -6.23
N ALA A 56 15.21 -34.15 -7.44
CA ALA A 56 14.61 -32.83 -7.65
C ALA A 56 13.30 -32.67 -6.87
N ASN A 57 12.48 -33.72 -6.78
CA ASN A 57 11.24 -33.72 -6.01
C ASN A 57 11.48 -33.51 -4.52
N TRP A 58 12.51 -34.12 -3.95
CA TRP A 58 12.87 -33.92 -2.56
C TRP A 58 13.34 -32.48 -2.31
N MET A 59 14.17 -31.93 -3.20
CA MET A 59 14.62 -30.52 -3.12
C MET A 59 13.45 -29.54 -3.20
N ARG A 60 12.52 -29.77 -4.13
CA ARG A 60 11.29 -28.99 -4.27
C ARG A 60 10.53 -28.97 -2.95
N ARG A 61 10.16 -30.14 -2.40
CA ARG A 61 9.42 -30.24 -1.13
C ARG A 61 10.14 -29.58 0.05
N LYS A 62 11.48 -29.66 0.09
CA LYS A 62 12.28 -29.13 1.19
C LYS A 62 12.43 -27.60 1.18
N TYR A 63 12.63 -27.00 0.01
CA TYR A 63 13.01 -25.59 -0.14
C TYR A 63 11.91 -24.70 -0.71
N PHE A 64 11.02 -25.27 -1.51
CA PHE A 64 10.02 -24.54 -2.28
C PHE A 64 8.62 -24.97 -1.85
N ARG A 65 7.86 -24.00 -1.32
CA ARG A 65 6.50 -24.22 -0.83
C ARG A 65 5.48 -23.57 -1.76
N THR A 66 4.22 -23.96 -1.58
CA THR A 66 3.08 -23.22 -2.12
C THR A 66 2.67 -22.17 -1.10
N VAL A 67 2.55 -20.91 -1.52
CA VAL A 67 2.11 -19.79 -0.67
C VAL A 67 0.98 -19.07 -1.39
N GLY A 68 -0.25 -19.20 -0.87
CA GLY A 68 -1.45 -18.77 -1.58
C GLY A 68 -1.57 -19.49 -2.93
N PHE A 69 -1.80 -18.72 -4.00
CA PHE A 69 -1.89 -19.24 -5.38
C PHE A 69 -0.53 -19.46 -6.07
N ARG A 70 0.58 -19.24 -5.36
CA ARG A 70 1.92 -19.32 -5.96
C ARG A 70 2.62 -20.61 -5.57
N HIS A 71 3.11 -21.31 -6.58
CA HIS A 71 3.97 -22.48 -6.41
C HIS A 71 5.44 -22.09 -6.52
N TRP A 72 6.32 -23.02 -6.12
CA TRP A 72 7.77 -22.85 -6.22
C TRP A 72 8.33 -21.62 -5.47
N VAL A 73 7.74 -21.27 -4.33
CA VAL A 73 8.16 -20.13 -3.52
C VAL A 73 9.24 -20.58 -2.53
N PHE A 74 10.43 -19.99 -2.64
CA PHE A 74 11.49 -20.23 -1.67
C PHE A 74 11.07 -19.67 -0.30
N ALA A 75 10.84 -20.53 0.67
CA ALA A 75 10.30 -20.14 1.97
C ALA A 75 10.95 -20.92 3.11
N THR A 76 10.99 -20.29 4.29
CA THR A 76 11.45 -20.94 5.52
C THR A 76 10.51 -20.61 6.67
N GLU A 77 10.42 -21.52 7.64
CA GLU A 77 9.68 -21.26 8.87
C GLU A 77 10.39 -20.17 9.68
N PRO A 78 9.65 -19.19 10.21
CA PRO A 78 10.21 -18.13 11.05
C PRO A 78 10.74 -18.73 12.35
N ASP A 79 11.73 -18.08 12.94
CA ASP A 79 12.32 -18.49 14.23
C ASP A 79 11.41 -18.17 15.43
N ARG A 80 10.44 -17.28 15.23
CA ARG A 80 9.47 -16.84 16.23
C ARG A 80 8.07 -17.14 15.73
N THR A 81 7.29 -17.88 16.51
CA THR A 81 5.84 -17.87 16.45
C THR A 81 5.38 -16.46 16.79
N LEU A 82 4.54 -15.84 15.94
CA LEU A 82 3.89 -14.60 16.36
C LEU A 82 3.05 -14.89 17.62
N SER A 83 2.85 -13.88 18.47
CA SER A 83 1.96 -13.94 19.64
C SER A 83 0.51 -14.33 19.31
N THR A 84 0.16 -14.34 18.03
CA THR A 84 -1.11 -14.81 17.44
C THR A 84 -1.15 -16.31 17.16
N GLY A 85 -0.12 -17.09 17.50
CA GLY A 85 -0.05 -18.55 17.24
C GLY A 85 0.18 -18.94 15.77
N ALA A 86 0.06 -18.00 14.83
CA ALA A 86 0.29 -18.23 13.41
C ALA A 86 1.80 -18.19 13.07
N SER A 87 2.36 -19.33 12.66
CA SER A 87 3.70 -19.38 12.06
C SER A 87 3.68 -18.79 10.65
N GLN A 88 3.93 -17.48 10.51
CA GLN A 88 3.99 -16.84 9.20
C GLN A 88 5.28 -17.23 8.46
N LEU A 89 5.16 -18.10 7.44
CA LEU A 89 6.28 -18.49 6.58
C LEU A 89 7.03 -17.25 6.05
N LEU A 90 8.34 -17.21 6.26
CA LEU A 90 9.19 -16.18 5.68
C LEU A 90 9.53 -16.58 4.23
N ALA A 91 8.71 -16.09 3.31
CA ALA A 91 8.89 -16.27 1.87
C ALA A 91 9.88 -15.23 1.29
N LEU A 92 10.64 -15.66 0.29
CA LEU A 92 11.42 -14.76 -0.55
C LEU A 92 10.49 -13.84 -1.34
N TYR A 93 10.78 -12.56 -1.31
CA TYR A 93 10.02 -11.57 -2.05
C TYR A 93 10.27 -11.74 -3.55
N ASP A 94 9.20 -11.91 -4.29
CA ASP A 94 9.26 -11.92 -5.74
C ASP A 94 9.12 -10.51 -6.29
N ILE A 95 10.21 -10.00 -6.87
CA ILE A 95 10.23 -8.69 -7.52
C ILE A 95 9.23 -8.61 -8.68
N ALA A 96 8.94 -9.72 -9.36
CA ALA A 96 8.00 -9.77 -10.47
C ALA A 96 6.55 -9.54 -10.02
N SER A 97 6.20 -9.75 -8.75
CA SER A 97 4.84 -9.45 -8.27
C SER A 97 4.60 -7.97 -8.02
N THR A 98 5.61 -7.11 -8.15
CA THR A 98 5.47 -5.67 -8.01
C THR A 98 4.62 -5.11 -9.16
N PRO A 99 3.52 -4.39 -8.87
CA PRO A 99 2.77 -3.68 -9.89
C PRO A 99 3.55 -2.44 -10.35
N ILE A 100 3.52 -2.18 -11.66
CA ILE A 100 4.04 -0.94 -12.21
C ILE A 100 3.03 0.18 -11.92
N LYS A 101 3.50 1.26 -11.31
CA LYS A 101 2.69 2.42 -10.91
C LYS A 101 3.22 3.68 -11.58
N ARG A 102 2.56 4.14 -12.64
CA ARG A 102 2.98 5.35 -13.35
C ARG A 102 2.78 6.59 -12.48
N HIS A 103 3.70 7.55 -12.60
CA HIS A 103 3.47 8.88 -12.06
C HIS A 103 2.29 9.53 -12.78
N ARG A 104 1.33 10.05 -12.02
CA ARG A 104 0.22 10.82 -12.56
C ARG A 104 0.64 12.29 -12.63
N LYS A 105 0.81 12.81 -13.85
CA LYS A 105 1.16 14.23 -14.08
C LYS A 105 0.08 15.16 -13.52
N ILE A 106 0.51 16.36 -13.12
CA ILE A 106 -0.40 17.47 -12.82
C ILE A 106 -1.09 17.88 -14.14
N ARG A 107 -2.39 18.21 -14.10
CA ARG A 107 -3.05 18.77 -15.30
C ARG A 107 -2.44 20.14 -15.60
N VAL A 108 -2.30 20.48 -16.88
CA VAL A 108 -1.62 21.72 -17.30
C VAL A 108 -2.39 22.97 -16.82
N ASP A 109 -3.72 22.88 -16.80
CA ASP A 109 -4.66 23.92 -16.35
C ASP A 109 -4.90 23.94 -14.83
N ALA A 110 -4.33 23.01 -14.06
CA ALA A 110 -4.54 22.96 -12.62
C ALA A 110 -3.69 24.01 -11.89
N ASN A 111 -4.35 25.00 -11.31
CA ASN A 111 -3.70 26.05 -10.51
C ASN A 111 -3.99 25.83 -9.01
N PRO A 112 -2.97 25.59 -8.16
CA PRO A 112 -3.14 25.46 -6.71
C PRO A 112 -3.82 26.65 -6.03
N TYR A 113 -3.76 27.84 -6.65
CA TYR A 113 -4.33 29.09 -6.12
C TYR A 113 -5.72 29.41 -6.71
N ASP A 114 -6.22 28.60 -7.65
CA ASP A 114 -7.58 28.75 -8.17
C ASP A 114 -8.55 27.85 -7.36
N PRO A 115 -9.58 28.42 -6.72
CA PRO A 115 -10.62 27.65 -6.04
C PRO A 115 -11.25 26.53 -6.89
N LYS A 116 -11.29 26.67 -8.22
CA LYS A 116 -11.81 25.64 -9.14
C LYS A 116 -10.98 24.36 -9.11
N SER A 117 -9.69 24.45 -8.78
CA SER A 117 -8.76 23.31 -8.76
C SER A 117 -8.73 22.57 -7.43
N GLU A 118 -9.35 23.09 -6.37
CA GLU A 118 -9.31 22.51 -5.01
C GLU A 118 -9.75 21.03 -4.99
N SER A 119 -10.90 20.72 -5.60
CA SER A 119 -11.44 19.35 -5.70
C SER A 119 -10.46 18.39 -6.40
N TYR A 120 -9.74 18.89 -7.41
CA TYR A 120 -8.72 18.11 -8.11
C TYR A 120 -7.52 17.79 -7.20
N PHE A 121 -7.05 18.75 -6.40
CA PHE A 121 -5.95 18.53 -5.46
C PHE A 121 -6.36 17.63 -4.29
N GLU A 122 -7.60 17.72 -3.80
CA GLU A 122 -8.16 16.81 -2.80
C GLU A 122 -8.21 15.36 -3.29
N ASP A 123 -8.69 15.14 -4.52
CA ASP A 123 -8.73 13.82 -5.14
C ASP A 123 -7.31 13.24 -5.28
N ARG A 124 -6.33 14.07 -5.66
CA ARG A 124 -4.93 13.65 -5.77
C ARG A 124 -4.31 13.35 -4.41
N LEU A 125 -4.60 14.16 -3.40
CA LEU A 125 -4.18 13.91 -2.03
C LEU A 125 -4.72 12.58 -1.52
N GLY A 126 -6.01 12.29 -1.75
CA GLY A 126 -6.64 11.02 -1.41
C GLY A 126 -5.96 9.82 -2.06
N LEU A 127 -5.58 9.93 -3.34
CA LEU A 127 -4.83 8.87 -4.04
C LEU A 127 -3.42 8.68 -3.46
N ALA A 128 -2.68 9.76 -3.22
CA ALA A 128 -1.34 9.71 -2.63
C ALA A 128 -1.37 9.07 -1.23
N MET A 129 -2.40 9.39 -0.43
CA MET A 129 -2.59 8.78 0.87
C MET A 129 -2.90 7.28 0.77
N ARG A 130 -3.76 6.87 -0.18
CA ARG A 130 -4.07 5.45 -0.41
C ARG A 130 -2.85 4.63 -0.84
N ASP A 131 -1.83 5.25 -1.43
CA ASP A 131 -0.64 4.55 -1.91
C ASP A 131 0.45 4.38 -0.86
N SER A 132 0.53 5.28 0.12
CA SER A 132 1.54 5.26 1.19
C SER A 132 1.02 4.61 2.48
N ILE A 133 1.90 3.97 3.25
CA ILE A 133 1.52 3.37 4.54
C ILE A 133 1.06 4.45 5.52
N LYS A 134 1.86 5.52 5.67
CA LYS A 134 1.53 6.67 6.52
C LYS A 134 0.19 7.31 6.12
N GLY A 135 -0.06 7.45 4.82
CA GLY A 135 -1.31 7.96 4.29
C GLY A 135 -2.51 7.07 4.58
N ARG A 136 -2.39 5.74 4.40
CA ARG A 136 -3.47 4.80 4.76
C ARG A 136 -3.82 4.88 6.24
N THR A 137 -2.83 4.94 7.12
CA THR A 137 -3.05 5.12 8.56
C THR A 137 -3.78 6.43 8.85
N ARG A 138 -3.37 7.52 8.18
CA ARG A 138 -4.03 8.85 8.28
C ARG A 138 -5.50 8.80 7.85
N LEU A 139 -5.79 8.12 6.74
CA LEU A 139 -7.16 7.92 6.24
C LEU A 139 -8.02 7.11 7.23
N ILE A 140 -7.49 5.99 7.73
CA ILE A 140 -8.21 5.15 8.70
C ILE A 140 -8.51 5.94 9.97
N ARG A 141 -7.54 6.68 10.50
CA ARG A 141 -7.72 7.51 11.69
C ARG A 141 -8.83 8.54 11.47
N MET A 142 -8.78 9.30 10.39
CA MET A 142 -9.81 10.29 10.05
C MET A 142 -11.21 9.66 9.92
N TRP A 143 -11.32 8.48 9.32
CA TRP A 143 -12.59 7.76 9.21
C TRP A 143 -13.13 7.32 10.58
N LEU A 144 -12.26 6.90 11.50
CA LEU A 144 -12.64 6.53 12.88
C LEU A 144 -13.00 7.75 13.72
N ASP A 145 -12.25 8.85 13.60
CA ASP A 145 -12.53 10.12 14.29
C ASP A 145 -13.91 10.67 13.90
N GLN A 146 -14.36 10.41 12.67
CA GLN A 146 -15.69 10.76 12.18
C GLN A 146 -16.79 9.75 12.56
N VAL A 147 -16.50 8.78 13.42
CA VAL A 147 -17.44 7.70 13.78
C VAL A 147 -17.96 6.96 12.52
N ARG A 148 -17.12 6.91 11.48
CA ARG A 148 -17.43 6.34 10.16
C ARG A 148 -18.60 7.04 9.44
N LYS A 149 -19.05 8.20 9.89
CA LYS A 149 -20.17 8.96 9.31
C LYS A 149 -19.67 10.15 8.48
N CYS A 150 -20.45 10.51 7.47
CA CYS A 150 -20.26 11.74 6.71
C CYS A 150 -20.77 12.93 7.55
N PRO A 151 -19.96 13.97 7.81
CA PRO A 151 -20.39 15.14 8.58
C PRO A 151 -21.57 15.94 7.98
N VAL A 152 -21.85 15.78 6.68
CA VAL A 152 -22.92 16.51 5.98
C VAL A 152 -24.27 15.79 6.13
N CYS A 153 -24.35 14.50 5.76
CA CYS A 153 -25.60 13.75 5.78
C CYS A 153 -25.76 12.81 6.98
N GLN A 154 -24.72 12.66 7.83
CA GLN A 154 -24.67 11.79 9.00
C GLN A 154 -24.84 10.29 8.72
N GLN A 155 -24.84 9.88 7.45
CA GLN A 155 -24.87 8.48 7.04
C GLN A 155 -23.46 7.87 7.03
N LEU A 156 -23.39 6.54 7.14
CA LEU A 156 -22.14 5.81 7.16
C LEU A 156 -21.39 5.90 5.82
N ILE A 157 -20.08 6.10 5.89
CA ILE A 157 -19.15 5.96 4.78
C ILE A 157 -18.74 4.48 4.71
N THR A 158 -19.15 3.82 3.63
CA THR A 158 -18.94 2.40 3.38
C THR A 158 -18.20 2.20 2.06
N LYS A 159 -17.83 0.94 1.76
CA LYS A 159 -17.17 0.60 0.49
C LYS A 159 -18.05 0.90 -0.73
N SER A 160 -19.38 0.81 -0.61
CA SER A 160 -20.32 1.05 -1.70
C SER A 160 -20.61 2.54 -1.92
N THR A 161 -20.64 3.34 -0.86
CA THR A 161 -20.95 4.79 -0.93
C THR A 161 -19.75 5.65 -1.30
N TRP A 162 -18.53 5.09 -1.19
CA TRP A 162 -17.26 5.78 -1.46
C TRP A 162 -17.09 7.06 -0.62
N TRP A 163 -15.94 7.72 -0.79
CA TRP A 163 -15.64 8.97 -0.13
C TRP A 163 -14.63 9.80 -0.92
N ARG A 164 -14.66 11.12 -0.69
CA ARG A 164 -13.68 12.10 -1.12
C ARG A 164 -13.14 12.88 0.07
N LEU A 165 -11.89 13.34 -0.03
CA LEU A 165 -11.35 14.28 0.95
C LEU A 165 -11.96 15.66 0.72
N TYR A 166 -12.08 16.42 1.80
CA TYR A 166 -12.58 17.78 1.79
C TYR A 166 -11.77 18.61 2.80
N HIS A 167 -11.17 19.70 2.32
CA HIS A 167 -10.61 20.75 3.16
C HIS A 167 -11.72 21.68 3.67
N VAL A 168 -11.85 21.76 4.99
CA VAL A 168 -12.82 22.62 5.69
C VAL A 168 -12.57 24.09 5.32
N GLU A 169 -11.33 24.53 5.50
CA GLU A 169 -10.77 25.77 4.98
C GLU A 169 -9.91 25.43 3.77
N ARG A 170 -10.20 26.02 2.61
CA ARG A 170 -9.49 25.69 1.37
C ARG A 170 -8.04 26.10 1.47
N THR A 171 -7.18 25.40 0.72
CA THR A 171 -5.76 25.73 0.69
C THR A 171 -5.51 27.14 0.15
N VAL A 172 -6.33 27.56 -0.82
CA VAL A 172 -6.32 28.93 -1.38
C VAL A 172 -6.70 30.02 -0.38
N ASP A 173 -7.52 29.67 0.63
CA ASP A 173 -8.00 30.59 1.65
C ASP A 173 -7.08 30.61 2.90
N GLY A 174 -5.93 29.90 2.85
CA GLY A 174 -4.97 29.80 3.96
C GLY A 174 -5.02 28.50 4.76
N GLY A 175 -5.93 27.59 4.40
CA GLY A 175 -6.09 26.30 5.06
C GLY A 175 -4.89 25.37 4.88
N ARG A 176 -4.42 24.73 5.95
CA ARG A 176 -3.28 23.79 5.91
C ARG A 176 -3.74 22.36 5.62
N ASP A 177 -2.93 21.55 4.94
CA ASP A 177 -3.15 20.09 4.80
C ASP A 177 -2.82 19.37 6.12
N THR A 178 -3.70 19.52 7.11
CA THR A 178 -3.60 18.89 8.42
C THR A 178 -4.84 18.05 8.71
N ASN A 179 -4.74 17.13 9.67
CA ASN A 179 -5.92 16.36 10.10
C ASN A 179 -7.02 17.24 10.71
N ALA A 180 -6.69 18.43 11.21
CA ALA A 180 -7.69 19.37 11.74
C ALA A 180 -8.56 19.97 10.62
N ASN A 181 -7.96 20.18 9.44
CA ASN A 181 -8.60 20.82 8.30
C ASN A 181 -9.19 19.82 7.28
N LEU A 182 -8.94 18.52 7.44
CA LEU A 182 -9.39 17.50 6.49
C LEU A 182 -10.49 16.61 7.06
N VAL A 183 -11.49 16.34 6.22
CA VAL A 183 -12.59 15.41 6.49
C VAL A 183 -12.91 14.55 5.27
N MET A 184 -13.54 13.40 5.50
CA MET A 184 -14.10 12.54 4.47
C MET A 184 -15.59 12.81 4.29
N LEU A 185 -16.01 13.07 3.05
CA LEU A 185 -17.40 13.25 2.66
C LEU A 185 -17.80 12.21 1.61
N HIS A 186 -19.10 11.91 1.48
CA HIS A 186 -19.61 11.25 0.28
C HIS A 186 -19.41 12.14 -0.96
N PRO A 187 -19.27 11.57 -2.17
CA PRO A 187 -19.10 12.36 -3.40
C PRO A 187 -20.18 13.43 -3.59
N ASP A 188 -21.45 13.12 -3.34
CA ASP A 188 -22.55 14.08 -3.51
C ASP A 188 -22.53 15.15 -2.42
N CYS A 189 -22.22 14.75 -1.18
CA CYS A 189 -22.03 15.68 -0.06
C CYS A 189 -20.86 16.65 -0.29
N HIS A 190 -19.80 16.18 -0.95
CA HIS A 190 -18.66 17.01 -1.35
C HIS A 190 -19.07 18.08 -2.36
N GLN A 191 -19.85 17.71 -3.38
CA GLN A 191 -20.40 18.64 -4.36
C GLN A 191 -21.33 19.67 -3.70
N ILE A 192 -22.23 19.21 -2.81
CA ILE A 192 -23.13 20.09 -2.05
C ILE A 192 -22.32 21.09 -1.20
N ALA A 193 -21.31 20.62 -0.48
CA ALA A 193 -20.46 21.46 0.36
C ALA A 193 -19.70 22.52 -0.45
N ARG A 194 -19.16 22.15 -1.62
CA ARG A 194 -18.44 23.08 -2.50
C ARG A 194 -19.37 24.05 -3.24
N GLY A 195 -20.53 23.59 -3.70
CA GLY A 195 -21.48 24.37 -4.50
C GLY A 195 -22.39 25.30 -3.70
N ARG A 196 -22.89 24.86 -2.53
CA ARG A 196 -23.85 25.63 -1.71
C ARG A 196 -23.23 26.33 -0.50
N ARG A 197 -21.89 26.33 -0.38
CA ARG A 197 -21.13 26.84 0.79
C ARG A 197 -21.65 26.29 2.13
N PHE A 198 -22.07 25.04 2.16
CA PHE A 198 -22.45 24.38 3.41
C PHE A 198 -21.23 24.33 4.33
N LYS A 199 -21.33 24.91 5.54
CA LYS A 199 -20.23 24.94 6.50
C LYS A 199 -20.06 23.55 7.10
N VAL A 200 -19.08 22.82 6.59
CA VAL A 200 -18.71 21.50 7.11
C VAL A 200 -17.94 21.69 8.42
N VAL A 201 -18.48 21.18 9.51
CA VAL A 201 -17.81 21.18 10.82
C VAL A 201 -17.27 19.78 11.09
N LYS A 202 -16.03 19.72 11.57
CA LYS A 202 -15.41 18.44 11.93
C LYS A 202 -16.08 17.89 13.21
N PRO A 203 -16.50 16.62 13.23
CA PRO A 203 -17.03 16.01 14.45
C PRO A 203 -15.94 15.92 15.53
N VAL A 204 -16.36 15.98 16.79
CA VAL A 204 -15.47 15.77 17.93
C VAL A 204 -14.90 14.36 17.87
N PRO A 205 -13.56 14.19 17.90
CA PRO A 205 -12.95 12.86 17.90
C PRO A 205 -13.40 12.05 19.12
N LEU A 206 -13.76 10.77 18.92
CA LEU A 206 -14.10 9.86 20.02
C LEU A 206 -12.91 9.53 20.92
N THR A 207 -11.69 9.70 20.41
CA THR A 207 -10.48 9.68 21.22
C THR A 207 -10.19 11.11 21.63
N GLY A 208 -10.59 11.47 22.84
CA GLY A 208 -10.20 12.75 23.44
C GLY A 208 -8.67 12.87 23.45
N LEU A 209 -8.19 14.07 23.11
CA LEU A 209 -6.81 14.59 23.13
C LEU A 209 -5.67 13.56 23.15
#